data_AF-A0A8S3CX14-F1
#
_entry.id   AF-A0A8S3CX14-F1
#
_cell.length_a   1.000
_cell.length_b   1.000
_cell.length_c   1.000
_cell.angle_alpha   90.00
_cell.angle_beta   90.00
_cell.angle_gamma   90.00
#
_symmetry.space_group_name_H-M   'P 1'
#
loop_
_entity.id
_entity.type
_entity.pdbx_description
1 polymer ?
#
loop_
_entity_poly.entity_id
_entity_poly.type
_entity_poly.pdbx_seq_one_letter_code
_entity_poly.pdbx_strand_id
1 'polypeptide(L)'
;MTALRPSNKIEKHFYEKAKRSLSIGLNQLKEDTRGSTLVVTHHLEKEQIKLIVENLKRLEKNKFVIEKHLNTSHAIDEFIEEMKKSIETKIKYFLNRIKALIINYNFSEADEKIDSVIVVRNLLGKYCIKDISDQIENLQNYEKTVVIITRYDSEYMLNPPKKSFEKLANVNSTNQIYSEVLDKLRKLILENFRNELERAKTKQTIDITNEHMRRFESAVKYLPESMENARE
;
A
#
# COMPACT_ATOMS: atom_id res chain seq x y z
N MET A 1 39.36 -15.44 17.08
CA MET A 1 39.75 -16.20 15.87
C MET A 1 40.68 -15.37 15.00
N THR A 2 41.97 -15.66 15.11
CA THR A 2 43.10 -14.99 14.45
C THR A 2 42.99 -15.06 12.92
N ALA A 3 43.29 -13.97 12.22
CA ALA A 3 43.39 -14.00 10.75
C ALA A 3 44.62 -14.83 10.35
N LEU A 4 44.41 -15.88 9.54
CA LEU A 4 45.50 -16.67 8.96
C LEU A 4 46.33 -15.75 8.03
N ARG A 5 47.50 -15.31 8.50
CA ARG A 5 48.52 -14.67 7.67
C ARG A 5 49.40 -15.78 7.08
N PRO A 6 49.50 -15.91 5.74
CA PRO A 6 50.30 -16.97 5.12
C PRO A 6 51.80 -16.73 5.39
N SER A 7 52.51 -17.81 5.69
CA SER A 7 53.91 -17.80 6.14
C SER A 7 54.92 -18.16 5.04
N ASN A 8 54.48 -18.79 3.93
CA ASN A 8 55.32 -19.17 2.79
C ASN A 8 54.69 -18.81 1.42
N LYS A 9 55.49 -18.87 0.33
CA LYS A 9 55.08 -18.47 -1.04
C LYS A 9 53.86 -19.26 -1.57
N ILE A 10 53.77 -20.55 -1.23
CA ILE A 10 52.69 -21.44 -1.69
C ILE A 10 51.38 -21.08 -0.99
N GLU A 11 51.40 -20.90 0.34
CA GLU A 11 50.26 -20.43 1.13
C GLU A 11 49.76 -19.07 0.66
N LYS A 12 50.67 -18.14 0.33
CA LYS A 12 50.31 -16.83 -0.21
C LYS A 12 49.59 -16.94 -1.55
N HIS A 13 50.03 -17.82 -2.45
CA HIS A 13 49.36 -18.07 -3.73
C HIS A 13 47.93 -18.61 -3.53
N PHE A 14 47.76 -19.62 -2.67
CA PHE A 14 46.43 -20.18 -2.39
C PHE A 14 45.51 -19.15 -1.72
N TYR A 15 46.03 -18.35 -0.79
CA TYR A 15 45.29 -17.26 -0.16
C TYR A 15 44.78 -16.25 -1.18
N GLU A 16 45.64 -15.78 -2.10
CA GLU A 16 45.23 -14.85 -3.16
C GLU A 16 44.21 -15.46 -4.13
N LYS A 17 44.35 -16.74 -4.48
CA LYS A 17 43.37 -17.45 -5.33
C LYS A 17 42.00 -17.57 -4.64
N ALA A 18 42.00 -17.88 -3.35
CA ALA A 18 40.77 -17.94 -2.54
C ALA A 18 40.13 -16.55 -2.43
N LYS A 19 40.93 -15.50 -2.20
CA LYS A 19 40.46 -14.10 -2.15
C LYS A 19 39.80 -13.67 -3.46
N ARG A 20 40.40 -14.00 -4.61
CA ARG A 20 39.81 -13.73 -5.93
C ARG A 20 38.49 -14.48 -6.14
N SER A 21 38.45 -15.76 -5.79
CA SER A 21 37.24 -16.58 -5.93
C SER A 21 36.10 -16.04 -5.05
N LEU A 22 36.43 -15.62 -3.83
CA LEU A 22 35.49 -14.98 -2.91
C LEU A 22 34.95 -13.65 -3.46
N SER A 23 35.83 -12.82 -4.04
CA SER A 23 35.45 -11.55 -4.69
C SER A 23 34.50 -11.77 -5.87
N ILE A 24 34.81 -12.76 -6.73
CA ILE A 24 33.93 -13.12 -7.86
C ILE A 24 32.56 -13.59 -7.36
N GLY A 25 32.53 -14.50 -6.38
CA GLY A 25 31.27 -15.00 -5.82
C GLY A 25 30.44 -13.91 -5.15
N LEU A 26 31.08 -12.95 -4.47
CA LEU A 26 30.40 -11.79 -3.90
C LEU A 26 29.77 -10.91 -5.00
N ASN A 27 30.53 -10.61 -6.05
CA ASN A 27 30.04 -9.79 -7.15
C ASN A 27 28.88 -10.47 -7.87
N GLN A 28 28.96 -11.79 -8.10
CA GLN A 28 27.85 -12.55 -8.67
C GLN A 28 26.60 -12.46 -7.80
N LEU A 29 26.74 -12.66 -6.48
CA LEU A 29 25.60 -12.57 -5.55
C LEU A 29 24.99 -11.16 -5.54
N LYS A 30 25.81 -10.11 -5.62
CA LYS A 30 25.33 -8.72 -5.74
C LYS A 30 24.54 -8.52 -7.04
N GLU A 31 25.08 -8.97 -8.16
CA GLU A 31 24.39 -8.85 -9.46
C GLU A 31 23.09 -9.66 -9.50
N ASP A 32 23.07 -10.88 -8.97
CA ASP A 32 21.85 -11.70 -8.89
C ASP A 32 20.77 -11.02 -8.04
N THR A 33 21.16 -10.40 -6.93
CA THR A 33 20.25 -9.65 -6.04
C THR A 33 19.70 -8.41 -6.74
N ARG A 34 20.58 -7.66 -7.43
CA ARG A 34 20.20 -6.45 -8.15
C ARG A 34 19.27 -6.78 -9.33
N GLY A 35 19.60 -7.81 -10.10
CA GLY A 35 18.75 -8.34 -11.17
C GLY A 35 17.37 -8.72 -10.67
N SER A 36 17.29 -9.46 -9.56
CA SER A 36 16.01 -9.85 -8.96
C SER A 36 15.18 -8.64 -8.51
N THR A 37 15.84 -7.61 -7.97
CA THR A 37 15.18 -6.36 -7.55
C THR A 37 14.65 -5.55 -8.74
N LEU A 38 15.31 -5.61 -9.90
CA LEU A 38 14.83 -4.97 -11.13
C LEU A 38 13.57 -5.62 -11.68
N VAL A 39 13.40 -6.94 -11.50
CA VAL A 39 12.23 -7.68 -12.00
C VAL A 39 10.95 -7.36 -11.21
N VAL A 40 11.07 -6.86 -9.97
CA VAL A 40 9.95 -6.38 -9.12
C VAL A 40 9.24 -5.12 -9.68
N THR A 41 9.50 -4.76 -10.93
CA THR A 41 9.02 -3.54 -11.59
C THR A 41 7.55 -3.56 -12.00
N HIS A 42 6.94 -4.73 -12.26
CA HIS A 42 5.60 -4.80 -12.86
C HIS A 42 4.56 -5.47 -11.95
N HIS A 43 4.98 -6.48 -11.18
CA HIS A 43 4.16 -7.15 -10.18
C HIS A 43 5.00 -7.47 -8.93
N LEU A 44 4.37 -7.35 -7.75
CA LEU A 44 4.94 -7.81 -6.50
C LEU A 44 4.78 -9.33 -6.40
N GLU A 45 5.61 -10.07 -7.13
CA GLU A 45 5.57 -11.52 -7.10
C GLU A 45 6.27 -12.07 -5.85
N LYS A 46 5.55 -12.93 -5.13
CA LYS A 46 5.99 -13.54 -3.87
C LYS A 46 7.36 -14.21 -3.98
N GLU A 47 7.58 -14.98 -5.05
CA GLU A 47 8.81 -15.76 -5.23
C GLU A 47 10.03 -14.86 -5.51
N GLN A 48 9.83 -13.75 -6.21
CA GLN A 48 10.89 -12.78 -6.47
C GLN A 48 11.34 -12.09 -5.16
N ILE A 49 10.38 -11.70 -4.31
CA ILE A 49 10.67 -11.10 -3.00
C ILE A 49 11.41 -12.09 -2.09
N LYS A 50 10.99 -13.36 -2.06
CA LYS A 50 11.69 -14.40 -1.30
C LYS A 50 13.16 -14.51 -1.72
N LEU A 51 13.42 -14.56 -3.02
CA LEU A 51 14.76 -14.72 -3.56
C LEU A 51 15.66 -13.52 -3.21
N ILE A 52 15.12 -12.30 -3.28
CA ILE A 52 15.82 -11.09 -2.82
C ILE A 52 16.17 -11.20 -1.33
N VAL A 53 15.20 -11.57 -0.49
CA VAL A 53 15.38 -11.71 0.96
C VAL A 53 16.41 -12.79 1.30
N GLU A 54 16.40 -13.92 0.60
CA GLU A 54 17.38 -14.98 0.77
C GLU A 54 18.79 -14.50 0.42
N ASN A 55 18.95 -13.77 -0.67
CA ASN A 55 20.24 -13.21 -1.05
C ASN A 55 20.76 -12.17 -0.04
N LEU A 56 19.89 -11.29 0.45
CA LEU A 56 20.23 -10.33 1.51
C LEU A 56 20.66 -11.03 2.81
N LYS A 57 19.97 -12.11 3.21
CA LYS A 57 20.37 -12.94 4.36
C LYS A 57 21.74 -13.59 4.14
N ARG A 58 22.02 -14.08 2.93
CA ARG A 58 23.33 -14.67 2.59
C ARG A 58 24.44 -13.62 2.66
N LEU A 59 24.20 -12.40 2.20
CA LEU A 59 25.14 -11.29 2.29
C LEU A 59 25.46 -10.93 3.75
N GLU A 60 24.43 -10.75 4.58
CA GLU A 60 24.63 -10.46 6.02
C GLU A 60 25.35 -11.60 6.75
N LYS A 61 24.97 -12.87 6.49
CA LYS A 61 25.59 -14.03 7.14
C LYS A 61 27.10 -14.11 6.85
N ASN A 62 27.50 -13.77 5.63
CA ASN A 62 28.90 -13.85 5.21
C ASN A 62 29.68 -12.55 5.40
N LYS A 63 29.02 -11.48 5.87
CA LYS A 63 29.59 -10.13 6.01
C LYS A 63 30.96 -10.14 6.69
N PHE A 64 31.04 -10.71 7.90
CA PHE A 64 32.28 -10.71 8.68
C PHE A 64 33.43 -11.41 7.96
N VAL A 65 33.15 -12.54 7.29
CA VAL A 65 34.17 -13.29 6.53
C VAL A 65 34.66 -12.47 5.34
N ILE A 66 33.73 -11.86 4.61
CA ILE A 66 34.05 -11.07 3.43
C ILE A 66 34.83 -9.81 3.80
N GLU A 67 34.39 -9.04 4.79
CA GLU A 67 35.05 -7.82 5.24
C GLU A 67 36.46 -8.09 5.76
N LYS A 68 36.65 -9.17 6.52
CA LYS A 68 37.95 -9.59 7.07
C LYS A 68 38.97 -9.95 5.98
N HIS A 69 38.52 -10.49 4.84
CA HIS A 69 39.42 -11.05 3.83
C HIS A 69 39.52 -10.22 2.54
N LEU A 70 38.50 -9.43 2.20
CA LEU A 70 38.47 -8.60 0.99
C LEU A 70 38.83 -7.13 1.23
N ASN A 71 38.98 -6.67 2.49
CA ASN A 71 39.13 -5.25 2.84
C ASN A 71 37.99 -4.37 2.29
N THR A 72 36.80 -4.94 2.12
CA THR A 72 35.60 -4.25 1.64
C THR A 72 34.76 -3.79 2.82
N SER A 73 35.35 -3.03 3.74
CA SER A 73 34.66 -2.55 4.95
C SER A 73 33.42 -1.76 4.53
N HIS A 74 32.25 -2.10 5.08
CA HIS A 74 30.96 -1.44 4.83
C HIS A 74 30.35 -1.60 3.43
N ALA A 75 31.07 -2.10 2.43
CA ALA A 75 30.54 -2.26 1.06
C ALA A 75 29.40 -3.29 0.94
N ILE A 76 29.20 -4.14 1.95
CA ILE A 76 28.04 -5.03 2.06
C ILE A 76 26.85 -4.29 2.66
N ASP A 77 27.07 -3.48 3.69
CA ASP A 77 26.01 -2.68 4.32
C ASP A 77 25.46 -1.67 3.31
N GLU A 78 26.34 -0.96 2.61
CA GLU A 78 25.95 -0.02 1.56
C GLU A 78 25.10 -0.69 0.47
N PHE A 79 25.49 -1.89 0.05
CA PHE A 79 24.73 -2.65 -0.94
C PHE A 79 23.36 -3.11 -0.40
N ILE A 80 23.30 -3.57 0.85
CA ILE A 80 22.03 -3.94 1.49
C ILE A 80 21.11 -2.71 1.57
N GLU A 81 21.63 -1.56 1.96
CA GLU A 81 20.85 -0.32 2.01
C GLU A 81 20.40 0.17 0.62
N GLU A 82 21.24 0.02 -0.40
CA GLU A 82 20.85 0.26 -1.80
C GLU A 82 19.66 -0.62 -2.20
N MET A 83 19.72 -1.91 -1.88
CA MET A 83 18.64 -2.86 -2.22
C MET A 83 17.36 -2.53 -1.44
N LYS A 84 17.45 -2.19 -0.15
CA LYS A 84 16.29 -1.74 0.64
C LYS A 84 15.61 -0.53 0.00
N LYS A 85 16.38 0.50 -0.39
CA LYS A 85 15.85 1.70 -1.06
C LYS A 85 15.21 1.39 -2.42
N SER A 86 15.81 0.46 -3.16
CA SER A 86 15.25 0.02 -4.45
C SER A 86 13.89 -0.66 -4.27
N ILE A 87 13.81 -1.62 -3.33
CA ILE A 87 12.56 -2.31 -2.97
C ILE A 87 11.51 -1.31 -2.48
N GLU A 88 11.91 -0.38 -1.60
CA GLU A 88 11.06 0.69 -1.09
C GLU A 88 10.44 1.51 -2.21
N THR A 89 11.24 1.96 -3.17
CA THR A 89 10.77 2.76 -4.31
C THR A 89 9.70 2.01 -5.10
N LYS A 90 9.86 0.69 -5.28
CA LYS A 90 8.86 -0.15 -5.95
C LYS A 90 7.58 -0.27 -5.12
N ILE A 91 7.69 -0.55 -3.83
CA ILE A 91 6.50 -0.66 -2.95
C ILE A 91 5.74 0.66 -2.91
N LYS A 92 6.41 1.82 -2.81
CA LYS A 92 5.77 3.14 -2.87
C LYS A 92 4.93 3.32 -4.14
N TYR A 93 5.45 2.87 -5.29
CA TYR A 93 4.70 2.90 -6.54
C TYR A 93 3.40 2.07 -6.47
N PHE A 94 3.46 0.87 -5.89
CA PHE A 94 2.27 0.04 -5.69
C PHE A 94 1.28 0.66 -4.69
N LEU A 95 1.77 1.22 -3.59
CA LEU A 95 0.94 1.91 -2.60
C LEU A 95 0.18 3.08 -3.25
N ASN A 96 0.83 3.88 -4.08
CA ASN A 96 0.18 4.99 -4.80
C ASN A 96 -0.91 4.50 -5.77
N ARG A 97 -0.71 3.35 -6.43
CA ARG A 97 -1.74 2.73 -7.27
C ARG A 97 -2.94 2.26 -6.45
N ILE A 98 -2.71 1.67 -5.28
CA ILE A 98 -3.78 1.28 -4.35
C ILE A 98 -4.58 2.50 -3.91
N LYS A 99 -3.90 3.59 -3.52
CA LYS A 99 -4.57 4.86 -3.19
C LYS A 99 -5.43 5.37 -4.34
N ALA A 100 -4.93 5.33 -5.57
CA ALA A 100 -5.71 5.71 -6.75
C ALA A 100 -6.94 4.81 -6.97
N LEU A 101 -6.84 3.49 -6.73
CA LEU A 101 -7.98 2.57 -6.79
C LEU A 101 -9.05 2.92 -5.75
N ILE A 102 -8.63 3.22 -4.50
CA ILE A 102 -9.52 3.65 -3.43
C ILE A 102 -10.23 4.96 -3.81
N ILE A 103 -9.48 5.96 -4.32
CA ILE A 103 -10.02 7.25 -4.78
C ILE A 103 -11.05 7.07 -5.90
N ASN A 104 -10.87 6.06 -6.76
CA ASN A 104 -11.76 5.75 -7.88
C ASN A 104 -12.86 4.73 -7.54
N TYR A 105 -13.07 4.43 -6.27
CA TYR A 105 -14.09 3.50 -5.77
C TYR A 105 -13.94 2.05 -6.29
N ASN A 106 -12.74 1.63 -6.66
CA ASN A 106 -12.42 0.27 -7.09
C ASN A 106 -11.95 -0.59 -5.90
N PHE A 107 -12.85 -0.79 -4.92
CA PHE A 107 -12.51 -1.34 -3.61
C PHE A 107 -12.07 -2.80 -3.64
N SER A 108 -12.74 -3.67 -4.40
CA SER A 108 -12.36 -5.08 -4.52
C SER A 108 -10.93 -5.24 -5.03
N GLU A 109 -10.58 -4.50 -6.10
CA GLU A 109 -9.22 -4.52 -6.63
C GLU A 109 -8.22 -3.91 -5.64
N ALA A 110 -8.59 -2.84 -4.93
CA ALA A 110 -7.74 -2.26 -3.90
C ALA A 110 -7.44 -3.25 -2.77
N ASP A 111 -8.43 -4.02 -2.31
CA ASP A 111 -8.27 -5.03 -1.25
C ASP A 111 -7.32 -6.15 -1.66
N GLU A 112 -7.52 -6.73 -2.85
CA GLU A 112 -6.62 -7.77 -3.39
C GLU A 112 -5.16 -7.29 -3.48
N LYS A 113 -4.97 -6.02 -3.86
CA LYS A 113 -3.64 -5.42 -3.94
C LYS A 113 -3.06 -5.11 -2.56
N ILE A 114 -3.88 -4.72 -1.58
CA ILE A 114 -3.45 -4.53 -0.19
C ILE A 114 -2.96 -5.85 0.39
N ASP A 115 -3.70 -6.94 0.21
CA ASP A 115 -3.29 -8.28 0.67
C ASP A 115 -1.95 -8.70 0.07
N SER A 116 -1.78 -8.45 -1.23
CA SER A 116 -0.52 -8.70 -1.93
C SER A 116 0.65 -7.93 -1.30
N VAL A 117 0.46 -6.65 -0.98
CA VAL A 117 1.50 -5.81 -0.37
C VAL A 117 1.79 -6.23 1.09
N ILE A 118 0.80 -6.70 1.84
CA ILE A 118 0.98 -7.24 3.20
C ILE A 118 1.84 -8.51 3.16
N VAL A 119 1.57 -9.42 2.22
CA VAL A 119 2.38 -10.63 2.04
C VAL A 119 3.84 -10.26 1.76
N VAL A 120 4.06 -9.26 0.92
CA VAL A 120 5.40 -8.75 0.58
C VAL A 120 6.10 -8.15 1.80
N ARG A 121 5.41 -7.31 2.58
CA ARG A 121 5.93 -6.75 3.85
C ARG A 121 6.40 -7.87 4.78
N ASN A 122 5.57 -8.89 4.96
CA ASN A 122 5.87 -10.02 5.85
C ASN A 122 7.09 -10.82 5.37
N LEU A 123 7.25 -11.00 4.06
CA LEU A 123 8.42 -11.67 3.50
C LEU A 123 9.70 -10.85 3.68
N LEU A 124 9.62 -9.53 3.47
CA LEU A 124 10.76 -8.63 3.65
C LEU A 124 11.22 -8.57 5.11
N GLY A 125 10.30 -8.65 6.08
CA GLY A 125 10.62 -8.62 7.50
C GLY A 125 11.49 -7.42 7.85
N LYS A 126 12.69 -7.66 8.40
CA LYS A 126 13.64 -6.60 8.79
C LYS A 126 14.24 -5.79 7.62
N TYR A 127 14.07 -6.25 6.38
CA TYR A 127 14.49 -5.52 5.19
C TYR A 127 13.39 -4.57 4.68
N CYS A 128 12.19 -4.63 5.25
CA CYS A 128 11.15 -3.64 5.02
C CYS A 128 11.44 -2.38 5.85
N ILE A 129 11.45 -1.23 5.20
CA ILE A 129 11.64 0.05 5.89
C ILE A 129 10.38 0.36 6.71
N LYS A 130 10.58 0.89 7.92
CA LYS A 130 9.49 1.18 8.87
C LYS A 130 8.41 2.06 8.26
N ASP A 131 8.79 3.13 7.57
CA ASP A 131 7.86 4.06 6.91
C ASP A 131 6.90 3.35 5.93
N ILE A 132 7.39 2.35 5.19
CA ILE A 132 6.56 1.53 4.30
C ILE A 132 5.61 0.63 5.09
N SER A 133 6.11 0.02 6.16
CA SER A 133 5.27 -0.80 7.04
C SER A 133 4.12 0.02 7.64
N ASP A 134 4.41 1.24 8.09
CA ASP A 134 3.43 2.15 8.66
C ASP A 134 2.42 2.60 7.59
N GLN A 135 2.85 2.88 6.36
CA GLN A 135 1.95 3.20 5.25
C GLN A 135 1.01 2.04 4.88
N ILE A 136 1.50 0.80 4.89
CA ILE A 136 0.68 -0.40 4.63
C ILE A 136 -0.39 -0.57 5.72
N GLU A 137 -0.01 -0.38 6.98
CA GLU A 137 -0.93 -0.45 8.11
C GLU A 137 -2.00 0.66 8.06
N ASN A 138 -1.60 1.87 7.68
CA ASN A 138 -2.53 2.99 7.50
C ASN A 138 -3.55 2.76 6.36
N LEU A 139 -3.18 2.03 5.30
CA LEU A 139 -4.11 1.63 4.23
C LEU A 139 -5.17 0.63 4.69
N GLN A 140 -4.88 -0.17 5.73
CA GLN A 140 -5.85 -1.10 6.28
C GLN A 140 -6.93 -0.38 7.08
N ASN A 141 -6.61 0.77 7.72
CA ASN A 141 -7.45 1.35 8.77
C ASN A 141 -8.02 2.75 8.49
N TYR A 142 -7.31 3.68 7.85
CA TYR A 142 -7.65 5.13 7.93
C TYR A 142 -8.03 5.79 6.59
N GLU A 143 -7.29 5.54 5.49
CA GLU A 143 -7.51 6.25 4.22
C GLU A 143 -8.82 5.87 3.52
N LYS A 144 -9.27 4.61 3.63
CA LYS A 144 -10.51 4.14 2.99
C LYS A 144 -11.73 4.88 3.52
N THR A 145 -11.80 5.05 4.84
CA THR A 145 -12.95 5.66 5.54
C THR A 145 -13.02 7.17 5.31
N VAL A 146 -11.88 7.86 5.39
CA VAL A 146 -11.83 9.33 5.31
C VAL A 146 -12.07 9.82 3.87
N VAL A 147 -11.40 9.25 2.87
CA VAL A 147 -11.53 9.73 1.47
C VAL A 147 -12.97 9.63 0.96
N ILE A 148 -13.66 8.55 1.32
CA ILE A 148 -15.04 8.32 0.91
C ILE A 148 -16.00 9.32 1.59
N ILE A 149 -15.87 9.51 2.91
CA ILE A 149 -16.77 10.38 3.68
C ILE A 149 -16.53 11.86 3.34
N THR A 150 -15.27 12.30 3.26
CA THR A 150 -14.92 13.71 2.99
C THR A 150 -15.34 14.16 1.59
N ARG A 151 -15.31 13.27 0.59
CA ARG A 151 -15.82 13.59 -0.76
C ARG A 151 -17.34 13.70 -0.79
N TYR A 152 -18.04 12.84 -0.07
CA TYR A 152 -19.50 12.89 0.01
C TYR A 152 -20.01 14.17 0.68
N ASP A 153 -19.32 14.60 1.74
CA ASP A 153 -19.69 15.79 2.51
C ASP A 153 -19.44 17.12 1.76
N SER A 154 -18.44 17.14 0.86
CA SER A 154 -18.04 18.36 0.14
C SER A 154 -18.55 18.44 -1.31
N GLU A 155 -18.38 17.41 -2.13
CA GLU A 155 -18.67 17.44 -3.58
C GLU A 155 -20.08 16.91 -3.92
N TYR A 156 -20.61 15.99 -3.13
CA TYR A 156 -21.80 15.20 -3.50
C TYR A 156 -22.99 15.41 -2.57
N MET A 157 -22.95 16.45 -1.75
CA MET A 157 -23.90 16.72 -0.66
C MET A 157 -25.39 16.65 -1.09
N LEU A 158 -25.69 17.02 -2.33
CA LEU A 158 -27.05 16.98 -2.92
C LEU A 158 -27.17 16.11 -4.19
N ASN A 159 -26.08 15.48 -4.64
CA ASN A 159 -26.05 14.57 -5.79
C ASN A 159 -25.13 13.38 -5.48
N PRO A 160 -25.50 12.51 -4.52
CA PRO A 160 -24.69 11.36 -4.16
C PRO A 160 -24.43 10.47 -5.39
N PRO A 161 -23.17 10.09 -5.70
CA PRO A 161 -22.87 9.26 -6.86
C PRO A 161 -23.40 7.84 -6.62
N LYS A 162 -24.64 7.58 -7.05
CA LYS A 162 -25.37 6.30 -6.92
C LYS A 162 -24.47 5.09 -7.21
N LYS A 163 -23.71 5.15 -8.31
CA LYS A 163 -22.77 4.09 -8.73
C LYS A 163 -21.61 3.85 -7.74
N SER A 164 -21.08 4.89 -7.11
CA SER A 164 -20.00 4.75 -6.12
C SER A 164 -20.53 4.18 -4.81
N PHE A 165 -21.75 4.53 -4.43
CA PHE A 165 -22.43 3.94 -3.27
C PHE A 165 -22.74 2.45 -3.51
N GLU A 166 -23.27 2.10 -4.68
CA GLU A 166 -23.54 0.71 -5.06
C GLU A 166 -22.26 -0.13 -5.08
N LYS A 167 -21.16 0.41 -5.62
CA LYS A 167 -19.85 -0.26 -5.56
C LYS A 167 -19.40 -0.54 -4.12
N LEU A 168 -19.64 0.39 -3.20
CA LEU A 168 -19.32 0.20 -1.78
C LEU A 168 -20.27 -0.81 -1.11
N ALA A 169 -21.56 -0.75 -1.44
CA ALA A 169 -22.56 -1.71 -0.93
C ALA A 169 -22.25 -3.14 -1.38
N ASN A 170 -21.77 -3.33 -2.61
CA ASN A 170 -21.41 -4.64 -3.16
C ASN A 170 -20.20 -5.29 -2.46
N VAL A 171 -19.36 -4.51 -1.78
CA VAL A 171 -18.22 -5.00 -0.99
C VAL A 171 -18.46 -4.90 0.52
N ASN A 172 -19.67 -4.56 0.96
CA ASN A 172 -19.96 -4.37 2.39
C ASN A 172 -19.95 -5.70 3.17
N SER A 173 -20.28 -6.81 2.50
CA SER A 173 -20.41 -8.12 3.12
C SER A 173 -19.07 -8.83 3.30
N THR A 174 -18.03 -8.34 2.63
CA THR A 174 -16.67 -8.88 2.69
C THR A 174 -15.79 -8.17 3.70
N ASN A 175 -16.10 -6.93 4.09
CA ASN A 175 -15.27 -6.16 5.03
C ASN A 175 -16.12 -5.25 5.95
N GLN A 176 -15.98 -5.47 7.26
CA GLN A 176 -16.68 -4.67 8.29
C GLN A 176 -16.41 -3.17 8.16
N ILE A 177 -15.21 -2.77 7.75
CA ILE A 177 -14.85 -1.36 7.55
C ILE A 177 -15.75 -0.73 6.48
N TYR A 178 -16.04 -1.44 5.39
CA TYR A 178 -16.94 -0.92 4.36
C TYR A 178 -18.39 -0.85 4.81
N SER A 179 -18.84 -1.79 5.64
CA SER A 179 -20.16 -1.68 6.28
C SER A 179 -20.27 -0.43 7.16
N GLU A 180 -19.26 -0.16 7.99
CA GLU A 180 -19.24 1.03 8.85
C GLU A 180 -19.18 2.34 8.05
N VAL A 181 -18.41 2.38 6.96
CA VAL A 181 -18.37 3.52 6.03
C VAL A 181 -19.72 3.72 5.35
N LEU A 182 -20.33 2.64 4.87
CA LEU A 182 -21.65 2.68 4.24
C LEU A 182 -22.69 3.25 5.20
N ASP A 183 -22.71 2.80 6.45
CA ASP A 183 -23.66 3.29 7.45
C ASP A 183 -23.41 4.75 7.85
N LYS A 184 -22.16 5.19 7.92
CA LYS A 184 -21.82 6.62 8.13
C LYS A 184 -22.30 7.46 6.96
N LEU A 185 -22.07 7.03 5.72
CA LEU A 185 -22.58 7.71 4.53
C LEU A 185 -24.11 7.77 4.53
N ARG A 186 -24.79 6.67 4.87
CA ARG A 186 -26.25 6.63 4.98
C ARG A 186 -26.76 7.70 5.93
N LYS A 187 -26.17 7.78 7.13
CA LYS A 187 -26.53 8.78 8.14
C LYS A 187 -26.32 10.21 7.63
N LEU A 188 -25.16 10.48 7.03
CA LEU A 188 -24.80 11.80 6.52
C LEU A 188 -25.74 12.26 5.39
N ILE A 189 -26.05 11.37 4.45
CA ILE A 189 -27.02 11.64 3.38
C ILE A 189 -28.39 11.95 3.99
N LEU A 190 -28.92 11.09 4.88
CA LEU A 190 -30.24 11.29 5.47
C LEU A 190 -30.31 12.58 6.31
N GLU A 191 -29.26 12.93 7.04
CA GLU A 191 -29.18 14.17 7.81
C GLU A 191 -29.22 15.41 6.90
N ASN A 192 -28.48 15.40 5.80
CA ASN A 192 -28.52 16.49 4.82
C ASN A 192 -29.91 16.68 4.21
N PHE A 193 -30.61 15.58 3.92
CA PHE A 193 -31.97 15.62 3.40
C PHE A 193 -32.96 16.18 4.43
N ARG A 194 -32.85 15.76 5.69
CA ARG A 194 -33.66 16.31 6.79
C ARG A 194 -33.41 17.80 6.96
N ASN A 195 -32.16 18.24 6.92
CA ASN A 195 -31.79 19.64 7.05
C ASN A 195 -32.38 20.49 5.91
N GLU A 196 -32.36 20.02 4.67
CA GLU A 196 -33.00 20.74 3.55
C GLU A 196 -34.54 20.76 3.68
N LEU A 197 -35.17 19.68 4.15
CA LEU A 197 -36.62 19.66 4.43
C LEU A 197 -37.01 20.66 5.53
N GLU A 198 -36.27 20.72 6.63
CA GLU A 198 -36.52 21.69 7.70
C GLU A 198 -36.32 23.14 7.22
N ARG A 199 -35.30 23.39 6.40
CA ARG A 199 -35.11 24.69 5.72
C ARG A 199 -36.25 25.02 4.74
N ALA A 200 -36.83 24.02 4.09
CA ALA A 200 -38.00 24.22 3.25
C ALA A 200 -39.23 24.62 4.09
N LYS A 201 -39.48 23.93 5.22
CA LYS A 201 -40.63 24.17 6.13
C LYS A 201 -40.59 25.54 6.81
N THR A 202 -39.40 26.08 7.05
CA THR A 202 -39.22 27.43 7.62
C THR A 202 -39.54 28.56 6.65
N LYS A 203 -39.66 28.28 5.34
CA LYS A 203 -40.18 29.21 4.34
C LYS A 203 -41.69 29.02 4.21
N GLN A 204 -42.44 30.12 4.24
CA GLN A 204 -43.91 30.18 4.34
C GLN A 204 -44.68 29.51 3.18
N THR A 205 -43.99 29.09 2.12
CA THR A 205 -44.53 28.43 0.93
C THR A 205 -43.84 27.09 0.69
N ILE A 206 -44.59 26.00 0.86
CA ILE A 206 -44.20 24.61 0.54
C ILE A 206 -44.60 24.33 -0.92
N ASP A 207 -44.15 25.19 -1.83
CA ASP A 207 -44.43 25.05 -3.26
C ASP A 207 -43.12 24.84 -4.04
N ILE A 208 -43.20 24.44 -5.30
CA ILE A 208 -42.08 24.13 -6.22
C ILE A 208 -41.13 25.34 -6.41
N THR A 209 -41.56 26.54 -6.02
CA THR A 209 -40.74 27.76 -5.94
C THR A 209 -39.74 27.75 -4.77
N ASN A 210 -39.90 26.85 -3.80
CA ASN A 210 -38.99 26.66 -2.68
C ASN A 210 -37.73 25.91 -3.13
N GLU A 211 -36.62 26.65 -3.22
CA GLU A 211 -35.33 26.12 -3.66
C GLU A 211 -34.84 24.90 -2.86
N HIS A 212 -35.14 24.85 -1.55
CA HIS A 212 -34.76 23.71 -0.70
C HIS A 212 -35.56 22.46 -1.04
N MET A 213 -36.84 22.61 -1.38
CA MET A 213 -37.68 21.49 -1.83
C MET A 213 -37.20 20.94 -3.18
N ARG A 214 -36.83 21.82 -4.13
CA ARG A 214 -36.23 21.40 -5.40
C ARG A 214 -34.90 20.67 -5.23
N ARG A 215 -34.05 21.14 -4.31
CA ARG A 215 -32.76 20.49 -3.97
C ARG A 215 -32.99 19.11 -3.37
N PHE A 216 -33.95 18.99 -2.46
CA PHE A 216 -34.36 17.71 -1.88
C PHE A 216 -34.87 16.74 -2.97
N GLU A 217 -35.85 17.14 -3.79
CA GLU A 217 -36.40 16.29 -4.86
C GLU A 217 -35.35 15.86 -5.88
N SER A 218 -34.40 16.72 -6.20
CA SER A 218 -33.26 16.37 -7.06
C SER A 218 -32.38 15.33 -6.39
N ALA A 219 -32.00 15.54 -5.12
CA ALA A 219 -31.13 14.64 -4.37
C ALA A 219 -31.77 13.25 -4.18
N VAL A 220 -33.09 13.19 -3.99
CA VAL A 220 -33.86 11.94 -3.85
C VAL A 220 -33.71 11.01 -5.05
N LYS A 221 -33.53 11.54 -6.27
CA LYS A 221 -33.32 10.76 -7.49
C LYS A 221 -31.97 10.05 -7.53
N TYR A 222 -31.02 10.51 -6.72
CA TYR A 222 -29.68 9.96 -6.63
C TYR A 222 -29.48 9.07 -5.40
N LEU A 223 -30.54 8.87 -4.59
CA LEU A 223 -30.50 7.92 -3.49
C LEU A 223 -30.24 6.50 -4.02
N PRO A 224 -29.36 5.74 -3.35
CA PRO A 224 -29.19 4.32 -3.63
C PRO A 224 -30.52 3.58 -3.41
N GLU A 225 -30.80 2.56 -4.22
CA GLU A 225 -32.06 1.77 -4.12
C GLU A 225 -32.26 1.17 -2.73
N SER A 226 -31.17 0.75 -2.07
CA SER A 226 -31.19 0.27 -0.68
C SER A 226 -31.66 1.31 0.36
N MET A 227 -31.80 2.58 -0.02
CA MET A 227 -32.24 3.68 0.83
C MET A 227 -33.57 4.31 0.36
N GLU A 228 -34.18 3.80 -0.72
CA GLU A 228 -35.44 4.37 -1.21
C GLU A 228 -36.61 4.16 -0.25
N ASN A 229 -36.56 3.13 0.61
CA ASN A 229 -37.56 2.91 1.66
C ASN A 229 -37.44 3.89 2.84
N ALA A 230 -36.35 4.68 2.92
CA ALA A 230 -36.24 5.75 3.92
C ALA A 230 -37.03 7.01 3.53
N ARG A 231 -37.81 6.94 2.44
CA ARG A 231 -38.74 7.99 1.97
C ARG A 231 -40.07 7.99 2.74
N GLU A 232 -40.38 6.93 3.48
CA GLU A 232 -41.54 6.83 4.39
C GLU A 232 -41.25 7.49 5.75
#